data_AF-A0A7K4GPS3-F1
#
_entry.id   AF-A0A7K4GPS3-F1
#
_cell.length_a   1.000
_cell.length_b   1.000
_cell.length_c   1.000
_cell.angle_alpha   90.00
_cell.angle_beta   90.00
_cell.angle_gamma   90.00
#
_symmetry.space_group_name_H-M   'P 1'
#
loop_
_entity.id
_entity.type
_entity.pdbx_description
1 polymer ?
#
loop_
_entity_poly.entity_id
_entity_poly.type
_entity_poly.pdbx_seq_one_letter_code
_entity_poly.pdbx_strand_id
1 'polypeptide(L)'
;MVINNVFGLEIYESILEGSTTEKLNSFQVYSTGNFGMFNILVDKIWVKDNRIYFSVQEIISAEKKYLRKEKIPNIYSIHEKDLFSIRCRLYF
;
A
#
# COMPACT_ATOMS: atom_id res chain seq x y z
N MET A 1 19.24 11.41 9.55
CA MET A 1 17.81 11.75 9.39
C MET A 1 17.01 10.54 9.85
N VAL A 2 16.37 10.66 11.02
CA VAL A 2 15.63 9.58 11.66
C VAL A 2 14.25 9.54 11.03
N ILE A 3 13.92 8.45 10.32
CA ILE A 3 12.58 8.23 9.78
C ILE A 3 11.75 7.64 10.91
N ASN A 4 11.24 8.52 11.78
CA ASN A 4 10.25 8.14 12.77
C ASN A 4 8.89 8.06 12.07
N ASN A 5 8.34 6.85 12.00
CA ASN A 5 6.92 6.51 11.89
C ASN A 5 6.02 7.34 10.96
N VAL A 6 5.41 6.62 10.01
CA VAL A 6 3.98 6.61 9.65
C VAL A 6 3.90 6.22 8.18
N PHE A 7 3.21 5.13 7.85
CA PHE A 7 2.34 5.04 6.66
C PHE A 7 1.34 3.88 6.88
N GLY A 8 0.53 4.00 7.93
CA GLY A 8 -0.87 3.73 7.71
C GLY A 8 -1.36 4.89 6.85
N LEU A 9 -1.80 4.63 5.62
CA LEU A 9 -2.46 5.65 4.81
C LEU A 9 -3.87 5.83 5.37
N GLU A 10 -3.92 6.37 6.57
CA GLU A 10 -5.09 6.94 7.19
C GLU A 10 -5.13 8.37 6.67
N ILE A 11 -5.75 8.56 5.50
CA ILE A 11 -6.18 9.89 5.06
C ILE A 11 -7.32 10.28 6.01
N TYR A 12 -6.98 10.72 7.22
CA TYR A 12 -7.93 11.37 8.11
C TYR A 12 -7.95 12.86 7.78
N GLU A 13 -9.16 13.31 7.49
CA GLU A 13 -9.54 14.69 7.24
C GLU A 13 -9.09 15.58 8.40
N SER A 14 -8.28 16.58 8.07
CA SER A 14 -8.41 17.93 8.61
C SER A 14 -7.41 18.79 7.85
N ILE A 15 -7.87 19.75 7.06
CA ILE A 15 -7.91 21.20 7.39
C ILE A 15 -8.80 21.87 6.32
N LEU A 16 -9.67 22.78 6.77
CA LEU A 16 -10.50 23.76 6.03
C LEU A 16 -11.98 23.36 5.86
N GLU A 17 -12.81 23.94 6.74
CA GLU A 17 -14.23 24.19 6.50
C GLU A 17 -14.40 24.80 5.10
N GLY A 18 -14.83 24.00 4.13
CA GLY A 18 -15.09 24.45 2.76
C GLY A 18 -14.57 23.56 1.62
N SER A 19 -13.72 22.56 1.89
CA SER A 19 -13.30 21.62 0.84
C SER A 19 -14.06 20.30 0.93
N THR A 20 -14.77 19.91 -0.13
CA THR A 20 -15.25 18.53 -0.31
C THR A 20 -14.06 17.59 -0.36
N THR A 21 -13.79 16.89 0.73
CA THR A 21 -12.77 15.85 0.81
C THR A 21 -13.23 14.65 -0.02
N GLU A 22 -12.68 14.51 -1.22
CA GLU A 22 -12.93 13.34 -2.04
C GLU A 22 -12.27 12.11 -1.41
N LYS A 23 -13.06 11.07 -1.18
CA LYS A 23 -12.57 9.81 -0.66
C LYS A 23 -11.76 9.11 -1.76
N LEU A 24 -10.49 8.88 -1.51
CA LEU A 24 -9.65 8.06 -2.39
C LEU A 24 -10.18 6.62 -2.41
N ASN A 25 -10.76 6.19 -3.53
CA ASN A 25 -11.34 4.85 -3.68
C ASN A 25 -10.26 3.76 -3.74
N SER A 26 -9.16 4.04 -4.44
CA SER A 26 -8.02 3.14 -4.55
C SER A 26 -6.77 3.88 -5.02
N PHE A 27 -5.63 3.26 -4.82
CA PHE A 27 -4.36 3.72 -5.35
C PHE A 27 -3.47 2.55 -5.75
N GLN A 28 -2.67 2.79 -6.77
CA GLN A 28 -1.79 1.76 -7.32
C GLN A 28 -0.48 1.74 -6.56
N VAL A 29 -0.09 0.57 -6.05
CA VAL A 29 1.16 0.30 -5.35
C VAL A 29 2.05 -0.49 -6.27
N TYR A 30 3.25 0.00 -6.56
CA TYR A 30 4.19 -0.71 -7.41
C TYR A 30 5.64 -0.66 -6.92
N SER A 31 6.38 -1.73 -7.19
CA SER A 31 7.81 -1.84 -6.92
C SER A 31 8.62 -1.14 -8.01
N THR A 32 9.76 -0.58 -7.61
CA THR A 32 10.78 -0.06 -8.53
C THR A 32 12.12 -0.74 -8.23
N GLY A 33 12.70 -1.47 -9.19
CA GLY A 33 14.00 -2.12 -9.04
C GLY A 33 14.06 -3.54 -9.63
N ASN A 34 15.22 -4.18 -9.50
CA ASN A 34 15.54 -5.46 -10.17
C ASN A 34 15.06 -6.72 -9.43
N PHE A 35 14.46 -6.58 -8.25
CA PHE A 35 14.10 -7.73 -7.43
C PHE A 35 12.79 -8.40 -7.85
N GLY A 36 11.98 -7.74 -8.67
CA GLY A 36 10.77 -8.29 -9.25
C GLY A 36 9.66 -7.26 -9.37
N MET A 37 8.77 -7.45 -10.34
CA MET A 37 7.63 -6.56 -10.53
C MET A 37 6.47 -6.91 -9.59
N PHE A 38 6.02 -5.89 -8.87
CA PHE A 38 4.79 -5.89 -8.12
C PHE A 38 4.04 -4.60 -8.49
N ASN A 39 2.78 -4.75 -8.84
CA ASN A 39 1.89 -3.71 -9.26
C ASN A 39 0.48 -4.17 -8.89
N ILE A 40 -0.10 -3.55 -7.88
CA ILE A 40 -1.42 -3.89 -7.36
C ILE A 40 -2.24 -2.62 -7.14
N LEU A 41 -3.54 -2.77 -7.16
CA LEU A 41 -4.49 -1.75 -6.76
C LEU A 41 -4.96 -2.04 -5.34
N VAL A 42 -4.86 -1.07 -4.45
CA VAL A 42 -5.25 -1.21 -3.04
C VAL A 42 -6.17 -0.08 -2.60
N ASP A 43 -6.96 -0.33 -1.57
CA ASP A 43 -7.71 0.71 -0.85
C ASP A 43 -7.07 1.05 0.52
N LYS A 44 -6.24 0.15 1.08
CA LYS A 44 -5.64 0.31 2.40
C LYS A 44 -4.26 -0.31 2.50
N ILE A 45 -3.36 0.37 3.22
CA ILE A 45 -2.04 -0.12 3.63
C ILE A 45 -1.87 0.08 5.13
N TRP A 46 -1.30 -0.92 5.82
CA TRP A 46 -0.90 -0.79 7.23
C TRP A 46 0.32 -1.64 7.55
N VAL A 47 1.00 -1.36 8.66
CA VAL A 47 2.18 -2.11 9.12
C VAL A 47 1.84 -2.85 10.41
N LYS A 48 2.21 -4.13 10.50
CA LYS A 48 2.08 -4.96 11.70
C LYS A 48 3.13 -6.07 11.69
N ASP A 49 3.73 -6.38 12.83
CA ASP A 49 4.66 -7.52 13.02
C ASP A 49 5.77 -7.62 11.94
N ASN A 50 6.46 -6.50 11.64
CA ASN A 50 7.51 -6.39 10.60
C ASN A 50 7.04 -6.71 9.17
N ARG A 51 5.73 -6.58 8.94
CA ARG A 51 5.11 -6.80 7.63
C ARG A 51 4.26 -5.60 7.26
N ILE A 52 4.23 -5.33 5.96
CA ILE A 52 3.35 -4.33 5.35
C ILE A 52 2.21 -5.09 4.72
N TYR A 53 1.00 -4.73 5.09
CA TYR A 53 -0.23 -5.33 4.65
C TYR A 53 -0.93 -4.43 3.65
N PHE A 54 -1.61 -5.06 2.71
CA PHE A 54 -2.33 -4.45 1.61
C PHE A 54 -3.72 -5.06 1.56
N SER A 55 -4.74 -4.22 1.51
CA SER A 55 -6.09 -4.63 1.12
C SER A 55 -6.21 -4.45 -0.38
N VAL A 56 -6.14 -5.56 -1.11
CA VAL A 56 -5.93 -5.62 -2.55
C VAL A 56 -7.25 -5.74 -3.28
N GLN A 57 -7.55 -4.75 -4.12
CA GLN A 57 -8.69 -4.73 -5.01
C GLN A 57 -8.39 -5.50 -6.31
N GLU A 58 -7.18 -5.31 -6.85
CA GLU A 58 -6.75 -5.96 -8.09
C GLU A 58 -5.23 -6.23 -8.09
N ILE A 59 -4.83 -7.38 -8.64
CA ILE A 59 -3.43 -7.70 -8.91
C ILE A 59 -3.16 -7.47 -10.40
N ILE A 60 -2.49 -6.36 -10.74
CA ILE A 60 -2.17 -6.02 -12.13
C ILE A 60 -0.96 -6.85 -12.61
N SER A 61 0.09 -6.92 -11.79
CA SER A 61 1.19 -7.88 -11.97
C SER A 61 1.90 -8.10 -10.64
N ALA A 62 2.23 -9.34 -10.29
CA ALA A 62 2.96 -9.60 -9.04
C ALA A 62 3.81 -10.86 -9.14
N GLU A 63 5.08 -10.74 -8.80
CA GLU A 63 5.90 -11.90 -8.46
C GLU A 63 5.47 -12.50 -7.12
N LYS A 64 4.94 -13.73 -7.17
CA LYS A 64 4.36 -14.44 -6.03
C LYS A 64 5.31 -14.62 -4.84
N LYS A 65 6.63 -14.55 -5.04
CA LYS A 65 7.61 -14.77 -3.96
C LYS A 65 7.55 -13.71 -2.85
N TYR A 66 7.10 -12.49 -3.15
CA TYR A 66 7.10 -11.39 -2.18
C TYR A 66 5.74 -11.17 -1.52
N LEU A 67 4.67 -11.42 -2.27
CA LEU A 67 3.32 -11.12 -1.83
C LEU A 67 2.68 -12.36 -1.21
N ARG A 68 2.72 -12.43 0.12
CA ARG A 68 2.04 -13.49 0.88
C ARG A 68 0.55 -13.19 0.93
N LYS A 69 -0.29 -14.16 0.54
CA LYS A 69 -1.73 -14.11 0.78
C LYS A 69 -2.04 -14.46 2.24
N GLU A 70 -2.82 -13.62 2.91
CA GLU A 70 -3.24 -13.87 4.29
C GLU A 70 -4.54 -14.68 4.34
N LYS A 71 -4.91 -15.12 5.55
CA LYS A 71 -6.17 -15.86 5.78
C LYS A 71 -7.42 -15.01 5.50
N ILE A 72 -7.30 -13.69 5.63
CA ILE A 72 -8.39 -12.74 5.39
C ILE A 72 -8.53 -12.53 3.88
N PRO A 73 -9.75 -12.56 3.31
CA PRO A 73 -9.97 -12.28 1.90
C PRO A 73 -9.33 -10.96 1.49
N ASN A 74 -8.70 -10.96 0.31
CA ASN A 74 -8.09 -9.78 -0.31
C ASN A 74 -6.97 -9.12 0.49
N ILE A 75 -6.53 -9.72 1.59
CA ILE A 75 -5.39 -9.21 2.36
C ILE A 75 -4.12 -9.93 1.95
N TYR A 76 -3.12 -9.14 1.62
CA TYR A 76 -1.79 -9.61 1.28
C TYR A 76 -0.76 -8.88 2.12
N SER A 77 0.42 -9.47 2.27
CA SER A 77 1.50 -8.85 3.03
C SER A 77 2.87 -9.12 2.45
N ILE A 78 3.79 -8.19 2.67
CA ILE A 78 5.22 -8.29 2.32
C ILE A 78 6.02 -8.11 3.61
N HIS A 79 7.13 -8.85 3.78
CA HIS A 79 8.03 -8.61 4.90
C HIS A 79 8.77 -7.27 4.67
N GLU A 80 8.94 -6.45 5.71
CA GLU A 80 9.63 -5.15 5.58
C GLU A 80 11.03 -5.23 4.93
N LYS A 81 11.74 -6.36 5.08
CA LYS A 81 13.07 -6.60 4.50
C LYS A 81 13.04 -6.86 2.99
N ASP A 82 11.91 -7.29 2.49
CA ASP A 82 11.66 -7.52 1.06
C ASP A 82 11.13 -6.25 0.38
N LEU A 83 10.94 -5.17 1.15
CA LEU A 83 10.45 -3.90 0.65
C LEU A 83 11.60 -2.93 0.36
N PHE A 84 11.68 -2.45 -0.88
CA PHE A 84 12.75 -1.53 -1.29
C PHE A 84 12.24 -0.10 -1.53
N SER A 85 11.11 0.04 -2.23
CA SER A 85 10.47 1.32 -2.53
C SER A 85 9.05 1.05 -3.00
N ILE A 86 8.08 1.72 -2.38
CA ILE A 86 6.68 1.75 -2.82
C ILE A 86 6.45 3.12 -3.45
N ARG A 87 5.92 3.13 -4.67
CA ARG A 87 5.33 4.34 -5.26
C ARG A 87 3.83 4.17 -5.35
N CYS A 88 3.13 5.28 -5.08
CA CYS A 88 1.68 5.34 -5.15
C CYS A 88 1.26 6.24 -6.32
N ARG A 89 0.29 5.80 -7.13
CA ARG A 89 -0.42 6.66 -8.08
C ARG A 89 -1.86 6.81 -7.64
N LEU A 90 -2.28 8.05 -7.43
CA LEU A 90 -3.65 8.42 -7.09
C LEU A 90 -4.43 8.67 -8.39
N TYR A 91 -5.67 8.18 -8.43
CA TYR A 91 -6.63 8.46 -9.49
C TYR A 91 -7.78 9.26 -8.86
N PHE A 92 -8.11 10.40 -9.45
CA PHE A 92 -9.27 11.21 -9.12
C PHE A 92 -10.28 11.09 -10.27
#